data_AF-A0A7J9Z5E5-F1
#
_entry.id   AF-A0A7J9Z5E5-F1
#
_cell.length_a   1.000
_cell.length_b   1.000
_cell.length_c   1.000
_cell.angle_alpha   90.00
_cell.angle_beta   90.00
_cell.angle_gamma   90.00
#
_symmetry.space_group_name_H-M   'P 1'
#
loop_
_entity.id
_entity.type
_entity.pdbx_description
1 polymer ?
#
loop_
_entity_poly.entity_id
_entity_poly.type
_entity_poly.pdbx_seq_one_letter_code
_entity_poly.pdbx_strand_id
1 'polypeptide(L)'
;MTTLARRSLVTVAVALAVLAATGHAVHSSHQARAAVDRGPTMVPALGAAAPTVDGFRLTHLPPGLGPQVSDFSYEWGGVGLRSKVWESANPSGGYRVDLTAHVLRGDTLTSAPAMRRFLTTYLERADWPLDPVRVGGHAGYLGDGDVFWLVRPGVGVWVSADPDRFGPGDLRATATGVRPVR
;
A
#
# COMPACT_ATOMS: atom_id res chain seq x y z
N MET A 1 -25.60 38.56 4.95
CA MET A 1 -26.08 37.47 4.07
C MET A 1 -24.84 36.75 3.56
N THR A 2 -24.51 35.63 4.20
CA THR A 2 -23.19 34.99 4.18
C THR A 2 -23.17 33.84 3.18
N THR A 3 -22.23 33.89 2.24
CA THR A 3 -21.97 32.89 1.20
C THR A 3 -21.29 31.67 1.82
N LEU A 4 -21.96 30.51 1.85
CA LEU A 4 -21.31 29.22 2.17
C LEU A 4 -20.96 28.49 0.88
N ALA A 5 -19.67 28.49 0.54
CA ALA A 5 -19.09 27.61 -0.46
C ALA A 5 -19.14 26.17 0.04
N ARG A 6 -19.94 25.33 -0.62
CA ARG A 6 -19.95 23.88 -0.42
C ARG A 6 -18.63 23.31 -0.96
N ARG A 7 -17.71 22.96 -0.05
CA ARG A 7 -16.57 22.09 -0.36
C ARG A 7 -17.09 20.66 -0.41
N SER A 8 -17.18 20.11 -1.62
CA SER A 8 -17.49 18.70 -1.85
C SER A 8 -16.33 17.84 -1.36
N LEU A 9 -16.56 17.06 -0.32
CA LEU A 9 -15.68 15.99 0.16
C LEU A 9 -15.79 14.81 -0.82
N VAL A 10 -14.71 14.52 -1.53
CA VAL A 10 -14.55 13.28 -2.30
C VAL A 10 -13.78 12.32 -1.39
N THR A 11 -14.50 11.47 -0.67
CA THR A 11 -13.91 10.36 0.10
C THR A 11 -13.47 9.30 -0.90
N VAL A 12 -12.16 9.22 -1.18
CA VAL A 12 -11.60 8.13 -2.00
C VAL A 12 -11.44 6.91 -1.10
N ALA A 13 -12.51 6.12 -1.02
CA ALA A 13 -12.44 4.78 -0.46
C ALA A 13 -11.61 3.91 -1.41
N VAL A 14 -10.36 3.61 -1.05
CA VAL A 14 -9.62 2.51 -1.66
C VAL A 14 -10.29 1.23 -1.17
N ALA A 15 -11.32 0.79 -1.89
CA ALA A 15 -11.97 -0.47 -1.66
C ALA A 15 -11.02 -1.59 -2.09
N LEU A 16 -10.30 -2.18 -1.13
CA LEU A 16 -9.81 -3.53 -1.32
C LEU A 16 -11.06 -4.43 -1.36
N ALA A 17 -11.45 -4.82 -2.57
CA ALA A 17 -12.55 -5.75 -2.77
C ALA A 17 -12.21 -7.09 -2.10
N VAL A 18 -12.78 -7.34 -0.93
CA VAL A 18 -12.90 -8.70 -0.39
C VAL A 18 -13.97 -9.38 -1.23
N LEU A 19 -13.54 -10.20 -2.20
CA LEU A 19 -14.44 -10.99 -3.03
C LEU A 19 -15.12 -12.05 -2.15
N ALA A 20 -16.33 -11.77 -1.67
CA ALA A 20 -17.25 -12.79 -1.19
C ALA A 20 -17.80 -13.50 -2.44
N ALA A 21 -17.32 -14.71 -2.71
CA ALA A 21 -17.75 -15.51 -3.85
C ALA A 21 -19.19 -16.00 -3.67
N THR A 22 -20.15 -15.36 -4.34
CA THR A 22 -21.40 -16.00 -4.75
C THR A 22 -21.39 -16.14 -6.26
N GLY A 23 -21.29 -17.38 -6.74
CA GLY A 23 -21.01 -17.70 -8.13
C GLY A 23 -22.09 -17.28 -9.12
N HIS A 24 -21.67 -16.97 -10.35
CA HIS A 24 -22.06 -17.61 -11.60
C HIS A 24 -20.97 -17.29 -12.64
N ALA A 25 -20.48 -18.32 -13.33
CA ALA A 25 -19.26 -18.29 -14.13
C ALA A 25 -19.45 -17.69 -15.53
N VAL A 26 -18.51 -16.82 -15.97
CA VAL A 26 -18.03 -16.73 -17.36
C VAL A 26 -16.54 -16.29 -17.38
N HIS A 27 -15.69 -17.20 -17.84
CA HIS A 27 -14.39 -17.05 -18.53
C HIS A 27 -13.56 -15.75 -18.43
N SER A 28 -12.45 -15.80 -17.67
CA SER A 28 -11.11 -15.35 -18.08
C SER A 28 -10.06 -15.93 -17.12
N SER A 29 -9.27 -16.86 -17.64
CA SER A 29 -8.32 -17.69 -16.89
C SER A 29 -7.00 -16.96 -16.64
N HIS A 30 -6.96 -16.07 -15.64
CA HIS A 30 -5.73 -15.75 -14.93
C HIS A 30 -5.87 -16.30 -13.51
N GLN A 31 -5.32 -17.49 -13.27
CA GLN A 31 -5.38 -18.15 -11.96
C GLN A 31 -4.60 -17.34 -10.94
N ALA A 32 -5.31 -16.52 -10.16
CA ALA A 32 -4.84 -16.04 -8.87
C ALA A 32 -4.57 -17.27 -7.99
N ARG A 33 -3.29 -17.56 -7.73
CA ARG A 33 -2.92 -18.60 -6.76
C ARG A 33 -3.25 -18.13 -5.35
N ALA A 34 -3.83 -19.05 -4.57
CA ALA A 34 -4.49 -18.79 -3.30
C ALA A 34 -3.64 -18.01 -2.28
N ALA A 35 -4.31 -17.05 -1.63
CA ALA A 35 -3.82 -16.29 -0.49
C ALA A 35 -3.58 -17.23 0.71
N VAL A 36 -2.41 -17.09 1.35
CA VAL A 36 -2.20 -17.63 2.71
C VAL A 36 -2.54 -16.49 3.66
N ASP A 37 -3.74 -16.55 4.23
CA ASP A 37 -4.18 -15.68 5.32
C ASP A 37 -3.46 -16.12 6.61
N ARG A 38 -2.56 -15.28 7.13
CA ARG A 38 -2.08 -15.43 8.50
C ARG A 38 -2.80 -14.38 9.32
N GLY A 39 -3.64 -14.84 10.25
CA GLY A 39 -4.52 -14.02 11.07
C GLY A 39 -3.83 -12.89 11.85
N PRO A 40 -4.63 -11.99 12.44
CA PRO A 40 -4.16 -10.73 12.99
C PRO A 40 -3.17 -10.94 14.14
N THR A 41 -1.98 -10.35 14.00
CA THR A 41 -0.97 -10.30 15.08
C THR A 41 -1.08 -8.94 15.78
N MET A 42 -1.17 -8.95 17.11
CA MET A 42 -1.21 -7.74 17.94
C MET A 42 0.07 -6.90 17.79
N VAL A 43 -0.03 -5.57 17.69
CA VAL A 43 1.13 -4.66 17.62
C VAL A 43 2.08 -4.94 18.79
N PRO A 44 3.39 -5.06 18.52
CA PRO A 44 4.33 -5.46 19.56
C PRO A 44 4.74 -4.25 20.44
N ALA A 45 4.95 -4.52 21.73
CA ALA A 45 5.30 -3.53 22.75
C ALA A 45 6.65 -2.83 22.47
N LEU A 46 6.87 -1.66 23.09
CA LEU A 46 8.17 -0.96 23.10
C LEU A 46 9.31 -1.95 23.40
N GLY A 47 10.20 -2.16 22.42
CA GLY A 47 11.25 -3.19 22.43
C GLY A 47 11.14 -4.22 21.29
N ALA A 48 10.04 -4.20 20.53
CA ALA A 48 9.85 -5.06 19.37
C ALA A 48 10.81 -4.74 18.22
N ALA A 49 11.30 -5.78 17.55
CA ALA A 49 12.03 -5.63 16.30
C ALA A 49 11.15 -4.89 15.26
N ALA A 50 11.76 -3.99 14.49
CA ALA A 50 11.07 -3.24 13.44
C ALA A 50 10.33 -4.20 12.49
N PRO A 51 9.06 -3.94 12.14
CA PRO A 51 8.30 -4.81 11.26
C PRO A 51 9.00 -5.03 9.92
N THR A 52 8.90 -6.24 9.39
CA THR A 52 9.50 -6.59 8.09
C THR A 52 8.45 -7.04 7.08
N VAL A 53 8.65 -6.67 5.81
CA VAL A 53 7.91 -7.19 4.66
C VAL A 53 8.93 -7.60 3.59
N ASP A 54 8.96 -8.89 3.27
CA ASP A 54 9.70 -9.46 2.14
C ASP A 54 11.16 -8.96 1.95
N GLY A 55 11.94 -9.01 3.04
CA GLY A 55 13.35 -8.60 3.05
C GLY A 55 13.59 -7.10 3.28
N PHE A 56 12.55 -6.33 3.58
CA PHE A 56 12.65 -4.92 3.98
C PHE A 56 12.12 -4.71 5.40
N ARG A 57 12.85 -3.96 6.22
CA ARG A 57 12.40 -3.47 7.53
C ARG A 57 11.80 -2.08 7.42
N LEU A 58 10.79 -1.80 8.24
CA LEU A 58 10.10 -0.52 8.35
C LEU A 58 10.54 0.16 9.66
N THR A 59 11.55 1.03 9.57
CA THR A 59 12.15 1.67 10.75
C THR A 59 11.41 2.92 11.23
N HIS A 60 10.44 3.38 10.44
CA HIS A 60 9.54 4.47 10.78
C HIS A 60 8.13 4.09 10.36
N LEU A 61 7.18 4.29 11.26
CA LEU A 61 5.75 4.19 11.04
C LEU A 61 5.10 5.43 11.67
N PRO A 62 4.06 6.01 11.05
CA PRO A 62 3.39 7.16 11.63
C PRO A 62 2.74 6.78 12.98
N PRO A 63 2.70 7.69 13.94
CA PRO A 63 1.98 7.45 15.19
C PRO A 63 0.48 7.28 14.93
N GLY A 64 -0.19 6.46 15.74
CA GLY A 64 -1.65 6.29 15.67
C GLY A 64 -2.15 5.23 14.70
N LEU A 65 -1.28 4.41 14.09
CA LEU A 65 -1.71 3.18 13.42
C LEU A 65 -2.46 2.27 14.40
N GLY A 66 -3.46 1.57 13.91
CA GLY A 66 -4.22 0.61 14.68
C GLY A 66 -3.40 -0.63 15.09
N PRO A 67 -3.89 -1.36 16.10
CA PRO A 67 -3.17 -2.48 16.71
C PRO A 67 -3.21 -3.78 15.89
N GLN A 68 -4.04 -3.84 14.85
CA GLN A 68 -4.20 -5.02 14.01
C GLN A 68 -3.23 -4.98 12.84
N VAL A 69 -2.42 -6.04 12.71
CA VAL A 69 -1.44 -6.19 11.63
C VAL A 69 -1.60 -7.53 10.94
N SER A 70 -1.69 -7.50 9.61
CA SER A 70 -1.93 -8.67 8.76
C SER A 70 -0.93 -8.73 7.60
N ASP A 71 -0.57 -9.93 7.16
CA ASP A 71 0.35 -10.15 6.04
C ASP A 71 -0.40 -10.78 4.85
N PHE A 72 -0.17 -10.25 3.64
CA PHE A 72 -0.82 -10.70 2.40
C PHE A 72 0.18 -11.03 1.27
N SER A 73 -0.36 -11.69 0.24
CA SER A 73 0.17 -12.91 -0.38
C SER A 73 -0.41 -13.17 -1.77
N TYR A 74 -0.07 -12.41 -2.83
CA TYR A 74 -0.67 -12.65 -4.16
C TYR A 74 0.24 -12.26 -5.34
N GLU A 75 -0.20 -12.59 -6.56
CA GLU A 75 0.43 -12.25 -7.84
C GLU A 75 -0.61 -11.66 -8.78
N TRP A 76 -0.23 -10.63 -9.53
CA TRP A 76 -1.06 -10.03 -10.58
C TRP A 76 -0.19 -9.53 -11.74
N GLY A 77 -0.57 -9.83 -12.98
CA GLY A 77 0.17 -9.37 -14.17
C GLY A 77 1.65 -9.81 -14.20
N GLY A 78 1.98 -10.97 -13.63
CA GLY A 78 3.36 -11.47 -13.52
C GLY A 78 4.22 -10.74 -12.48
N VAL A 79 3.60 -9.93 -11.61
CA VAL A 79 4.27 -9.28 -10.48
C VAL A 79 3.72 -9.87 -9.18
N GLY A 80 4.62 -10.39 -8.34
CA GLY A 80 4.30 -10.83 -6.99
C GLY A 80 4.22 -9.64 -6.04
N LEU A 81 3.18 -9.60 -5.21
CA LEU A 81 2.96 -8.62 -4.16
C LEU A 81 3.03 -9.32 -2.79
N ARG A 82 3.89 -8.80 -1.92
CA ARG A 82 3.99 -9.17 -0.51
C ARG A 82 3.68 -7.93 0.30
N SER A 83 2.66 -8.00 1.15
CA SER A 83 2.13 -6.81 1.82
C SER A 83 2.03 -7.01 3.31
N LYS A 84 2.27 -5.94 4.08
CA LYS A 84 1.91 -5.85 5.49
C LYS A 84 0.94 -4.68 5.68
N VAL A 85 -0.20 -4.95 6.32
CA VAL A 85 -1.34 -4.03 6.45
C VAL A 85 -1.56 -3.73 7.92
N TRP A 86 -1.74 -2.44 8.26
CA TRP A 86 -2.16 -1.97 9.57
C TRP A 86 -3.59 -1.49 9.51
N GLU A 87 -4.40 -1.89 10.49
CA GLU A 87 -5.83 -1.59 10.52
C GLU A 87 -6.28 -1.07 11.88
N SER A 88 -7.18 -0.10 11.84
CA SER A 88 -7.94 0.37 13.00
C SER A 88 -9.38 -0.15 12.92
N ALA A 89 -9.93 -0.54 14.07
CA ALA A 89 -11.37 -0.75 14.18
C ALA A 89 -12.11 0.57 13.91
N ASN A 90 -13.17 0.51 13.13
CA ASN A 90 -14.03 1.66 12.89
C ASN A 90 -15.11 1.72 14.00
N PRO A 91 -15.34 2.87 14.65
CA PRO A 91 -16.41 3.02 15.63
C PRO A 91 -17.82 2.63 15.14
N SER A 92 -18.10 2.75 13.83
CA SER A 92 -19.37 2.32 13.24
C SER A 92 -19.43 0.83 12.90
N GLY A 93 -18.41 0.05 13.28
CA GLY A 93 -18.23 -1.35 12.90
C GLY A 93 -17.33 -1.53 11.67
N GLY A 94 -16.69 -2.69 11.59
CA GLY A 94 -15.72 -3.02 10.53
C GLY A 94 -14.30 -2.52 10.82
N TYR A 95 -13.44 -2.64 9.82
CA TYR A 95 -12.04 -2.23 9.87
C TYR A 95 -11.74 -1.20 8.79
N ARG A 96 -10.75 -0.35 9.07
CA ARG A 96 -10.18 0.60 8.11
C ARG A 96 -8.70 0.33 8.00
N VAL A 97 -8.20 0.29 6.76
CA VAL A 97 -6.77 0.23 6.48
C VAL A 97 -6.15 1.59 6.74
N ASP A 98 -5.19 1.61 7.65
CA ASP A 98 -4.45 2.83 8.01
C ASP A 98 -3.23 3.00 7.12
N LEU A 99 -2.49 1.92 6.91
CA LEU A 99 -1.26 1.89 6.13
C LEU A 99 -1.04 0.49 5.54
N THR A 100 -0.53 0.44 4.32
CA THR A 100 -0.01 -0.80 3.73
C THR A 100 1.38 -0.58 3.18
N ALA A 101 2.31 -1.50 3.49
CA ALA A 101 3.61 -1.57 2.86
C ALA A 101 3.67 -2.80 1.95
N HIS A 102 3.94 -2.58 0.67
CA HIS A 102 4.05 -3.59 -0.37
C HIS A 102 5.49 -3.70 -0.86
N VAL A 103 5.95 -4.94 -1.06
CA VAL A 103 7.12 -5.25 -1.88
C VAL A 103 6.62 -5.95 -3.14
N LEU A 104 7.02 -5.39 -4.27
CA LEU A 104 6.65 -5.83 -5.60
C LEU A 104 7.85 -6.48 -6.27
N ARG A 105 7.67 -7.69 -6.82
CA ARG A 105 8.72 -8.41 -7.56
C ARG A 105 8.22 -8.92 -8.90
N GLY A 106 8.92 -8.58 -9.98
CA GLY A 106 8.60 -9.08 -11.32
C GLY A 106 9.40 -8.39 -12.40
N ASP A 107 9.70 -9.11 -13.48
CA ASP A 107 10.64 -8.68 -14.53
C ASP A 107 10.19 -7.44 -15.31
N THR A 108 8.89 -7.15 -15.28
CA THR A 108 8.31 -5.94 -15.92
C THR A 108 8.64 -4.65 -15.17
N LEU A 109 9.09 -4.73 -13.92
CA LEU A 109 9.47 -3.58 -13.07
C LEU A 109 10.89 -3.08 -13.42
N THR A 110 11.08 -2.59 -14.64
CA THR A 110 12.40 -2.22 -15.18
C THR A 110 12.86 -0.81 -14.82
N SER A 111 11.91 0.08 -14.50
CA SER A 111 12.17 1.50 -14.19
C SER A 111 11.04 2.08 -13.33
N ALA A 112 11.27 3.22 -12.67
CA ALA A 112 10.21 3.89 -11.92
C ALA A 112 8.98 4.22 -12.79
N PRO A 113 9.11 4.70 -14.05
CA PRO A 113 7.96 4.85 -14.95
C PRO A 113 7.27 3.53 -15.30
N ALA A 114 7.99 2.41 -15.43
CA ALA A 114 7.37 1.10 -15.66
C ALA A 114 6.55 0.65 -14.44
N MET A 115 7.08 0.86 -13.23
CA MET A 115 6.35 0.60 -11.98
C MET A 115 5.12 1.51 -11.86
N ARG A 116 5.22 2.80 -12.22
CA ARG A 116 4.06 3.70 -12.28
C ARG A 116 2.98 3.14 -13.19
N ARG A 117 3.32 2.74 -14.42
CA ARG A 117 2.35 2.14 -15.36
C ARG A 117 1.70 0.89 -14.79
N PHE A 118 2.50 -0.01 -14.20
CA PHE A 118 1.99 -1.21 -13.54
C PHE A 118 0.95 -0.85 -12.46
N LEU A 119 1.31 0.06 -11.54
CA LEU A 119 0.42 0.47 -10.44
C LEU A 119 -0.81 1.23 -10.93
N THR A 120 -0.68 2.08 -11.95
CA THR A 120 -1.80 2.77 -12.59
C THR A 120 -2.84 1.76 -13.10
N THR A 121 -2.41 0.69 -13.78
CA THR A 121 -3.31 -0.37 -14.25
C THR A 121 -3.85 -1.21 -13.10
N TYR A 122 -2.99 -1.63 -12.17
CA TYR A 122 -3.37 -2.45 -11.02
C TYR A 122 -4.39 -1.77 -10.10
N LEU A 123 -4.26 -0.45 -9.89
CA LEU A 123 -5.16 0.36 -9.07
C LEU A 123 -6.33 0.95 -9.85
N GLU A 124 -6.46 0.62 -11.13
CA GLU A 124 -7.50 1.14 -12.02
C GLU A 124 -7.60 2.68 -12.01
N ARG A 125 -6.45 3.37 -11.88
CA ARG A 125 -6.40 4.84 -11.82
C ARG A 125 -6.13 5.44 -13.19
N ALA A 126 -7.09 6.17 -13.76
CA ALA A 126 -6.90 6.92 -14.99
C ALA A 126 -6.14 8.24 -14.75
N ASP A 127 -6.60 9.04 -13.78
CA ASP A 127 -6.00 10.32 -13.40
C ASP A 127 -5.33 10.20 -12.04
N TRP A 128 -4.03 9.90 -12.04
CA TRP A 128 -3.24 9.75 -10.81
C TRP A 128 -2.17 10.85 -10.74
N PRO A 129 -2.45 11.98 -10.05
CA PRO A 129 -1.49 13.04 -9.85
C PRO A 129 -0.36 12.54 -8.96
N LEU A 130 0.85 12.57 -9.51
CA LEU A 130 2.04 11.98 -8.91
C LEU A 130 3.24 12.87 -9.18
N ASP A 131 3.87 13.33 -8.12
CA ASP A 131 5.09 14.11 -8.17
C ASP A 131 6.32 13.18 -8.17
N PRO A 132 7.31 13.41 -9.05
CA PRO A 132 8.58 12.70 -8.98
C PRO A 132 9.29 12.93 -7.64
N VAL A 133 9.85 11.87 -7.07
CA VAL A 133 10.58 11.93 -5.79
C VAL A 133 11.80 11.02 -5.79
N ARG A 134 12.73 11.28 -4.86
CA ARG A 134 13.80 10.35 -4.48
C ARG A 134 13.54 9.76 -3.10
N VAL A 135 13.53 8.43 -2.99
CA VAL A 135 13.45 7.71 -1.71
C VAL A 135 14.73 6.94 -1.51
N GLY A 136 15.55 7.33 -0.53
CA GLY A 136 16.86 6.70 -0.30
C GLY A 136 17.78 6.71 -1.53
N GLY A 137 17.67 7.74 -2.37
CA GLY A 137 18.41 7.84 -3.64
C GLY A 137 17.75 7.17 -4.84
N HIS A 138 16.70 6.37 -4.65
CA HIS A 138 15.98 5.69 -5.74
C HIS A 138 14.89 6.58 -6.35
N ALA A 139 14.69 6.47 -7.67
CA ALA A 139 13.62 7.19 -8.35
C ALA A 139 12.24 6.60 -8.00
N GLY A 140 11.28 7.48 -7.74
CA GLY A 140 9.92 7.11 -7.38
C GLY A 140 8.92 8.24 -7.63
N TYR A 141 7.70 8.02 -7.14
CA TYR A 141 6.59 8.96 -7.23
C TYR A 141 5.87 9.05 -5.88
N LEU A 142 5.33 10.24 -5.59
CA LEU A 142 4.54 10.56 -4.41
C LEU A 142 3.22 11.18 -4.83
N GLY A 143 2.12 10.73 -4.24
CA GLY A 143 0.80 11.36 -4.30
C GLY A 143 0.21 11.50 -2.90
N ASP A 144 -1.06 11.87 -2.82
CA ASP A 144 -1.71 12.21 -1.54
C ASP A 144 -1.74 11.06 -0.52
N GLY A 145 -1.98 9.83 -0.99
CA GLY A 145 -2.06 8.63 -0.15
C GLY A 145 -1.04 7.56 -0.49
N ASP A 146 -0.11 7.83 -1.42
CA ASP A 146 0.73 6.80 -2.02
C ASP A 146 2.17 7.30 -2.24
N VAL A 147 3.15 6.45 -1.94
CA VAL A 147 4.54 6.65 -2.33
C VAL A 147 5.14 5.34 -2.80
N PHE A 148 5.80 5.35 -3.96
CA PHE A 148 6.43 4.14 -4.49
C PHE A 148 7.71 4.45 -5.25
N TRP A 149 8.66 3.53 -5.19
CA TRP A 149 9.96 3.68 -5.83
C TRP A 149 10.53 2.33 -6.25
N LEU A 150 11.38 2.37 -7.27
CA LEU A 150 12.08 1.18 -7.75
C LEU A 150 13.43 1.06 -7.03
N VAL A 151 13.60 0.02 -6.22
CA VAL A 151 14.85 -0.26 -5.50
C VAL A 151 15.93 -0.68 -6.50
N ARG A 152 15.58 -1.58 -7.42
CA ARG A 152 16.40 -2.03 -8.54
C ARG A 152 15.48 -2.67 -9.59
N PRO A 153 15.94 -2.91 -10.82
CA PRO A 153 15.15 -3.70 -11.77
C PRO A 153 14.64 -5.00 -11.15
N GLY A 154 13.34 -5.24 -11.31
CA GLY A 154 12.63 -6.39 -10.77
C GLY A 154 12.13 -6.24 -9.33
N VAL A 155 12.47 -5.17 -8.60
CA VAL A 155 12.06 -4.98 -7.18
C VAL A 155 11.64 -3.54 -6.91
N GLY A 156 10.37 -3.35 -6.58
CA GLY A 156 9.79 -2.07 -6.17
C GLY A 156 9.20 -2.13 -4.76
N VAL A 157 9.02 -0.97 -4.15
CA VAL A 157 8.29 -0.81 -2.89
C VAL A 157 7.20 0.22 -3.10
N TRP A 158 6.01 -0.05 -2.57
CA TRP A 158 4.87 0.87 -2.56
C TRP A 158 4.31 0.92 -1.15
N VAL A 159 4.16 2.13 -0.61
CA VAL A 159 3.49 2.39 0.66
C VAL A 159 2.25 3.22 0.37
N SER A 160 1.11 2.76 0.87
CA SER A 160 -0.16 3.50 0.84
C SER A 160 -0.62 3.79 2.27
N ALA A 161 -1.26 4.94 2.49
CA ALA A 161 -1.82 5.31 3.78
C ALA A 161 -3.16 6.04 3.60
N ASP A 162 -4.00 6.01 4.63
CA ASP A 162 -5.24 6.79 4.68
C ASP A 162 -4.90 8.30 4.67
N PRO A 163 -5.19 9.03 3.57
CA PRO A 163 -4.81 10.44 3.43
C PRO A 163 -5.61 11.37 4.36
N ASP A 164 -6.75 10.91 4.90
CA ASP A 164 -7.52 11.68 5.88
C ASP A 164 -6.85 11.66 7.27
N ARG A 165 -5.88 10.78 7.47
CA ARG A 165 -5.16 10.60 8.74
C ARG A 165 -3.68 10.94 8.67
N PHE A 166 -3.04 10.58 7.57
CA PHE A 166 -1.59 10.62 7.42
C PHE A 166 -1.24 11.47 6.22
N GLY A 167 -0.48 12.54 6.48
CA GLY A 167 -0.13 13.48 5.43
C GLY A 167 1.04 12.99 4.56
N PRO A 168 1.39 13.74 3.49
CA PRO A 168 2.56 13.43 2.66
C PRO A 168 3.89 13.36 3.44
N GLY A 169 3.99 14.07 4.55
CA GLY A 169 5.14 14.01 5.46
C GLY A 169 5.32 12.64 6.11
N ASP A 170 4.22 12.05 6.61
CA ASP A 170 4.19 10.72 7.22
C ASP A 170 4.54 9.63 6.21
N LEU A 171 3.98 9.73 5.00
CA LEU A 171 4.31 8.83 3.88
C LEU A 171 5.79 8.92 3.52
N ARG A 172 6.34 10.13 3.40
CA ARG A 172 7.77 10.33 3.08
C ARG A 172 8.69 9.81 4.19
N ALA A 173 8.32 10.03 5.44
CA ALA A 173 9.08 9.51 6.58
C ALA A 173 9.06 7.97 6.62
N THR A 174 7.89 7.37 6.40
CA THR A 174 7.73 5.91 6.32
C THR A 174 8.53 5.32 5.16
N ALA A 175 8.40 5.89 3.95
CA ALA A 175 9.16 5.49 2.77
C ALA A 175 10.68 5.56 3.01
N THR A 176 11.14 6.66 3.63
CA THR A 176 12.54 6.82 4.01
C THR A 176 12.95 5.85 5.12
N GLY A 177 12.02 5.37 5.95
CA GLY A 177 12.26 4.34 6.96
C GLY A 177 12.38 2.92 6.40
N VAL A 178 12.03 2.69 5.13
CA VAL A 178 12.12 1.36 4.51
C VAL A 178 13.56 1.04 4.12
N ARG A 179 14.08 -0.08 4.61
CA ARG A 179 15.48 -0.49 4.40
C ARG A 179 15.61 -1.99 4.16
N PRO A 180 16.49 -2.44 3.24
CA PRO A 180 16.80 -3.87 3.12
C PRO A 180 17.31 -4.44 4.44
N VAL A 181 16.81 -5.61 4.82
CA VAL A 181 17.41 -6.44 5.89
C VAL A 181 18.76 -6.92 5.36
N ARG A 182 19.83 -6.72 6.15
CA ARG A 182 21.17 -7.18 5.80
C ARG A 182 21.34 -8.65 6.11
#